data_AF-A0A419I9R7-F1
#
_entry.id   AF-A0A419I9R7-F1
#
_cell.length_a   1.000
_cell.length_b   1.000
_cell.length_c   1.000
_cell.angle_alpha   90.00
_cell.angle_beta   90.00
_cell.angle_gamma   90.00
#
_symmetry.space_group_name_H-M   'P 1'
#
loop_
_entity.id
_entity.type
_entity.pdbx_description
1 polymer ?
#
loop_
_entity_poly.entity_id
_entity_poly.type
_entity_poly.pdbx_seq_one_letter_code
_entity_poly.pdbx_strand_id
1 'polypeptide(L)'
;MSILFGLEPDAEIDQGIAETTVMLATTAAAAQAGGSSYTAAGFFRSPDDLNRPIMALVTCFCLESEHTSANVAIAGLEKVHRSTANGPVEIVELPVGPAVVAQSVTAGGIAVGADTVEIAEHAITAWIPGTKVVLGLAVTSNNTEDWPYVADLARGIFDTFEWVDAPV
;
A
#
# COMPACT_ATOMS: atom_id res chain seq x y z
N MET A 1 -10.23 -5.18 -22.14
CA MET A 1 -9.14 -6.15 -21.89
C MET A 1 -9.51 -6.89 -20.61
N SER A 2 -9.79 -8.18 -20.68
CA SER A 2 -10.25 -8.95 -19.52
C SER A 2 -9.04 -9.61 -18.84
N ILE A 3 -8.96 -9.50 -17.52
CA ILE A 3 -7.94 -10.16 -16.70
C ILE A 3 -8.54 -11.49 -16.28
N LEU A 4 -7.88 -12.59 -16.64
CA LEU A 4 -8.28 -13.95 -16.29
C LEU A 4 -7.26 -14.51 -15.29
N PHE A 5 -7.70 -14.69 -14.05
CA PHE A 5 -6.96 -15.47 -13.06
C PHE A 5 -7.26 -16.95 -13.30
N GLY A 6 -6.22 -17.79 -13.28
CA GLY A 6 -6.18 -19.14 -13.85
C GLY A 6 -7.07 -20.20 -13.19
N LEU A 7 -8.38 -20.00 -13.22
CA LEU A 7 -9.37 -21.03 -12.97
C LEU A 7 -9.81 -21.66 -14.30
N GLU A 8 -10.06 -22.96 -14.29
CA GLU A 8 -10.71 -23.62 -15.44
C GLU A 8 -12.08 -22.98 -15.69
N PRO A 9 -12.55 -22.94 -16.96
CA PRO A 9 -13.83 -22.31 -17.31
C PRO A 9 -15.04 -22.78 -16.49
N ASP A 10 -14.93 -23.98 -15.92
CA ASP A 10 -15.98 -24.70 -15.19
C ASP A 10 -15.70 -24.80 -13.69
N ALA A 11 -14.68 -24.11 -13.18
CA ALA A 11 -14.42 -24.05 -11.74
C ALA A 11 -15.60 -23.34 -11.06
N GLU A 12 -16.25 -24.05 -10.14
CA GLU A 12 -17.30 -23.48 -9.31
C GLU A 12 -16.69 -22.31 -8.53
N ILE A 13 -17.06 -21.07 -8.91
CA ILE A 13 -16.60 -19.88 -8.20
C ILE A 13 -17.27 -19.92 -6.83
N ASP A 14 -16.55 -20.41 -5.83
CA ASP A 14 -17.01 -20.26 -4.46
C ASP A 14 -17.04 -18.77 -4.08
N GLN A 15 -17.89 -18.43 -3.12
CA GLN A 15 -18.09 -17.05 -2.69
C GLN A 15 -16.80 -16.39 -2.19
N GLY A 16 -15.90 -17.13 -1.55
CA GLY A 16 -14.60 -16.66 -1.10
C GLY A 16 -13.64 -16.33 -2.25
N ILE A 17 -13.70 -17.05 -3.37
CA ILE A 17 -12.94 -16.75 -4.59
C ILE A 17 -13.46 -15.47 -5.25
N ALA A 18 -14.78 -15.30 -5.31
CA ALA A 18 -15.41 -14.08 -5.83
C ALA A 18 -15.06 -12.86 -4.97
N GLU A 19 -15.21 -12.98 -3.65
CA GLU A 19 -14.86 -11.95 -2.68
C GLU A 19 -13.37 -11.59 -2.79
N THR A 20 -12.48 -12.59 -2.83
CA THR A 20 -11.05 -12.37 -3.03
C THR A 20 -10.82 -11.64 -4.35
N THR A 21 -11.38 -12.08 -5.48
CA THR A 21 -11.12 -11.46 -6.79
C THR A 21 -11.58 -10.00 -6.84
N VAL A 22 -12.74 -9.68 -6.28
CA VAL A 22 -13.24 -8.29 -6.22
C VAL A 22 -12.38 -7.45 -5.27
N MET A 23 -11.96 -8.03 -4.16
CA MET A 23 -10.98 -7.45 -3.23
C MET A 23 -9.65 -7.14 -3.96
N LEU A 24 -9.14 -8.00 -4.84
CA LEU A 24 -7.92 -7.73 -5.63
C LEU A 24 -8.12 -6.60 -6.64
N ALA A 25 -9.24 -6.64 -7.38
CA ALA A 25 -9.52 -5.70 -8.45
C ALA A 25 -9.72 -4.26 -7.92
N THR A 26 -10.36 -4.12 -6.76
CA THR A 26 -10.62 -2.82 -6.13
C THR A 26 -9.33 -2.17 -5.63
N THR A 27 -8.45 -2.90 -4.96
CA THR A 27 -7.16 -2.36 -4.51
C THR A 27 -6.26 -1.96 -5.69
N ALA A 28 -6.25 -2.75 -6.77
CA ALA A 28 -5.51 -2.41 -7.99
C ALA A 28 -6.05 -1.15 -8.69
N ALA A 29 -7.39 -0.99 -8.75
CA ALA A 29 -8.02 0.19 -9.31
C ALA A 29 -7.75 1.45 -8.45
N ALA A 30 -7.75 1.32 -7.13
CA ALA A 30 -7.42 2.40 -6.20
C ALA A 30 -5.96 2.88 -6.38
N ALA A 31 -5.03 1.93 -6.52
CA ALA A 31 -3.62 2.23 -6.81
C ALA A 31 -3.43 2.99 -8.13
N GLN A 32 -4.15 2.61 -9.18
CA GLN A 32 -4.10 3.32 -10.48
C GLN A 32 -4.71 4.72 -10.40
N ALA A 33 -5.87 4.85 -9.75
CA ALA A 33 -6.56 6.12 -9.60
C ALA A 33 -5.77 7.14 -8.76
N GLY A 34 -4.94 6.66 -7.83
CA GLY A 34 -4.07 7.49 -6.98
C GLY A 34 -2.85 8.11 -7.69
N GLY A 35 -2.65 7.87 -9.00
CA GLY A 35 -1.53 8.44 -9.74
C GLY A 35 -0.18 7.75 -9.48
N SER A 36 -0.22 6.49 -9.07
CA SER A 36 0.98 5.68 -8.85
C SER A 36 1.86 5.62 -10.11
N SER A 37 3.15 5.89 -9.96
CA SER A 37 4.16 5.74 -11.00
C SER A 37 4.57 4.28 -11.19
N TYR A 38 4.36 3.44 -10.17
CA TYR A 38 4.67 2.01 -10.20
C TYR A 38 3.78 1.26 -9.22
N THR A 39 3.18 0.17 -9.67
CA THR A 39 2.35 -0.70 -8.82
C THR A 39 2.76 -2.16 -9.02
N ALA A 40 2.98 -2.86 -7.91
CA ALA A 40 3.19 -4.30 -7.87
C ALA A 40 2.25 -4.93 -6.85
N ALA A 41 1.92 -6.22 -7.05
CA ALA A 41 1.12 -6.99 -6.11
C ALA A 41 1.88 -8.27 -5.72
N GLY A 42 1.86 -8.58 -4.43
CA GLY A 42 2.39 -9.82 -3.87
C GLY A 42 1.27 -10.64 -3.24
N PHE A 43 1.33 -11.96 -3.45
CA PHE A 43 0.40 -12.92 -2.86
C PHE A 43 1.18 -13.90 -2.01
N PHE A 44 0.72 -14.10 -0.78
CA PHE A 44 1.31 -15.06 0.13
C PHE A 44 0.23 -15.68 1.01
N ARG A 45 0.59 -16.71 1.77
CA ARG A 45 -0.30 -17.34 2.75
C ARG A 45 -0.09 -16.70 4.11
N SER A 46 -1.16 -16.61 4.88
CA SER A 46 -1.06 -16.21 6.29
C SER A 46 -0.16 -17.18 7.05
N PRO A 47 0.76 -16.68 7.88
CA PRO A 47 1.51 -17.50 8.83
C PRO A 47 0.61 -18.23 9.84
N ASP A 48 -0.56 -17.64 10.15
CA ASP A 48 -1.50 -18.16 11.15
C ASP A 48 -2.58 -19.07 10.54
N ASP A 49 -2.84 -18.96 9.24
CA ASP A 49 -3.71 -19.88 8.49
C ASP A 49 -3.25 -20.06 7.05
N LEU A 50 -2.70 -21.24 6.74
CA LEU A 50 -2.18 -21.56 5.40
C LEU A 50 -3.25 -21.52 4.29
N ASN A 51 -4.54 -21.57 4.64
CA ASN A 51 -5.62 -21.44 3.68
C ASN A 51 -6.02 -20.00 3.40
N ARG A 52 -5.70 -19.04 4.29
CA ARG A 52 -6.03 -17.63 4.13
C ARG A 52 -5.01 -16.94 3.20
N PRO A 53 -5.43 -16.44 2.03
CA PRO A 53 -4.56 -15.68 1.15
C PRO A 53 -4.40 -14.25 1.68
N ILE A 54 -3.17 -13.73 1.59
CA ILE A 54 -2.87 -12.32 1.82
C ILE A 54 -2.43 -11.71 0.50
N MET A 55 -3.04 -10.58 0.15
CA MET A 55 -2.56 -9.71 -0.92
C MET A 55 -2.00 -8.43 -0.31
N ALA A 56 -0.80 -8.05 -0.74
CA ALA A 56 -0.23 -6.73 -0.50
C ALA A 56 0.04 -6.03 -1.83
N LEU A 57 -0.41 -4.78 -1.98
CA LEU A 57 -0.06 -3.93 -3.10
C LEU A 57 1.03 -2.96 -2.67
N VAL A 58 2.11 -2.89 -3.44
CA VAL A 58 3.16 -1.90 -3.30
C VAL A 58 2.95 -0.85 -4.38
N THR A 59 2.87 0.42 -3.98
CA THR A 59 2.67 1.55 -4.88
C THR A 59 3.69 2.63 -4.62
N CYS A 60 4.18 3.25 -5.69
CA CYS A 60 5.16 4.33 -5.62
C CYS A 60 4.57 5.61 -6.22
N PHE A 61 4.62 6.71 -5.48
CA PHE A 61 4.20 8.03 -5.90
C PHE A 61 5.42 8.95 -5.88
N CYS A 62 5.78 9.55 -7.02
CA CYS A 62 6.84 10.54 -7.06
C CYS A 62 6.21 11.93 -7.14
N LEU A 63 6.46 12.76 -6.13
CA LEU A 63 5.95 14.13 -6.06
C LEU A 63 7.12 15.10 -6.22
N GLU A 64 7.05 15.99 -7.22
CA GLU A 64 7.99 17.10 -7.31
C GLU A 64 7.86 18.00 -6.07
N SER A 65 9.00 18.42 -5.51
CA SER A 65 9.02 19.17 -4.26
C SER A 65 10.20 20.14 -4.21
N GLU A 66 9.90 21.43 -4.02
CA GLU A 66 10.90 22.50 -3.88
C GLU A 66 11.28 22.77 -2.41
N HIS A 67 11.42 21.71 -1.61
CA HIS A 67 11.86 21.87 -0.23
C HIS A 67 13.35 22.23 -0.17
N THR A 68 13.74 23.06 0.81
CA THR A 68 15.12 23.55 0.91
C THR A 68 16.09 22.53 1.51
N SER A 69 15.58 21.50 2.20
CA SER A 69 16.35 20.37 2.73
C SER A 69 15.42 19.21 3.11
N ALA A 70 15.96 17.99 3.21
CA ALA A 70 15.20 16.82 3.66
C ALA A 70 14.53 17.07 5.03
N ASN A 71 15.20 17.73 5.97
CA ASN A 71 14.61 18.07 7.28
C ASN A 71 13.36 18.94 7.18
N VAL A 72 13.36 19.91 6.24
CA VAL A 72 12.19 20.75 5.98
C VAL A 72 11.05 19.93 5.37
N ALA A 73 11.36 19.00 4.48
CA ALA A 73 10.38 18.07 3.93
C ALA A 73 9.77 17.17 5.01
N ILE A 74 10.61 16.57 5.87
CA ILE A 74 10.16 15.72 6.98
C ILE A 74 9.24 16.48 7.94
N ALA A 75 9.62 17.68 8.37
CA ALA A 75 8.79 18.49 9.25
C ALA A 75 7.43 18.86 8.61
N GLY A 76 7.43 19.15 7.30
CA GLY A 76 6.21 19.40 6.54
C GLY A 76 5.31 18.18 6.43
N LEU A 77 5.88 17.03 6.04
CA LEU A 77 5.19 15.76 5.91
C LEU A 77 4.61 15.30 7.26
N GLU A 78 5.40 15.35 8.33
CA GLU A 78 4.93 14.99 9.67
C GLU A 78 3.74 15.86 10.07
N LYS A 79 3.85 17.19 9.91
CA LYS A 79 2.76 18.11 10.24
C LYS A 79 1.48 17.79 9.46
N VAL A 80 1.60 17.57 8.16
CA VAL A 80 0.45 17.22 7.30
C VAL A 80 -0.16 15.91 7.76
N HIS A 81 0.62 14.83 7.81
CA HIS A 81 0.09 13.51 8.14
C HIS A 81 -0.42 13.40 9.57
N ARG A 82 0.17 14.06 10.56
CA ARG A 82 -0.41 14.12 11.91
C ARG A 82 -1.76 14.83 11.95
N SER A 83 -2.04 15.71 11.00
CA SER A 83 -3.32 16.44 10.92
C SER A 83 -4.38 15.75 10.05
N THR A 84 -3.99 14.84 9.15
CA THR A 84 -4.89 14.25 8.14
C THR A 84 -4.96 12.73 8.18
N ALA A 85 -3.93 12.05 8.68
CA ALA A 85 -3.94 10.59 8.78
C ALA A 85 -4.91 10.15 9.89
N ASN A 86 -5.61 9.05 9.63
CA ASN A 86 -6.49 8.41 10.58
C ASN A 86 -5.81 7.24 11.33
N GLY A 87 -4.48 7.19 11.30
CA GLY A 87 -3.66 6.20 11.98
C GLY A 87 -2.33 6.77 12.48
N PRO A 88 -1.44 5.90 13.01
CA PRO A 88 -0.13 6.30 13.51
C PRO A 88 0.73 7.05 12.49
N VAL A 89 1.47 8.05 12.96
CA VAL A 89 2.49 8.77 12.19
C VAL A 89 3.78 8.82 12.99
N GLU A 90 4.85 8.31 12.40
CA GLU A 90 6.18 8.19 13.00
C GLU A 90 7.26 8.71 12.04
N ILE A 91 8.32 9.29 12.61
CA ILE A 91 9.55 9.57 11.86
C ILE A 91 10.49 8.39 12.12
N VAL A 92 10.99 7.79 11.06
CA VAL A 92 11.90 6.63 11.13
C VAL A 92 13.19 6.94 10.37
N GLU A 93 14.28 6.32 10.80
CA GLU A 93 15.55 6.36 10.07
C GLU A 93 15.62 5.14 9.14
N LEU A 94 15.59 5.37 7.83
CA LEU A 94 15.81 4.33 6.82
C LEU A 94 17.27 4.39 6.34
N PRO A 95 17.78 3.36 5.64
CA PRO A 95 19.13 3.40 5.07
C PRO A 95 19.39 4.59 4.12
N VAL A 96 18.33 5.11 3.47
CA VAL A 96 18.36 6.30 2.61
C VAL A 96 18.24 7.63 3.36
N GLY A 97 18.09 7.59 4.68
CA GLY A 97 17.89 8.75 5.54
C GLY A 97 16.51 8.78 6.21
N PRO A 98 16.16 9.89 6.87
CA PRO A 98 14.91 10.01 7.61
C PRO A 98 13.70 10.01 6.69
N ALA A 99 12.62 9.36 7.12
CA ALA A 99 11.34 9.28 6.43
C ALA A 99 10.17 9.46 7.39
N VAL A 100 9.04 9.95 6.87
CA VAL A 100 7.77 9.96 7.62
C VAL A 100 6.97 8.73 7.22
N VAL A 101 6.72 7.84 8.18
CA VAL A 101 5.84 6.68 7.98
C VAL A 101 4.46 7.02 8.55
N ALA A 102 3.44 6.93 7.71
CA ALA A 102 2.05 7.14 8.09
C ALA A 102 1.25 5.88 7.81
N GLN A 103 0.38 5.51 8.76
CA GLN A 103 -0.59 4.44 8.59
C GLN A 103 -1.99 5.02 8.49
N SER A 104 -2.85 4.34 7.72
CA SER A 104 -4.25 4.69 7.61
C SER A 104 -5.13 3.45 7.45
N VAL A 105 -6.37 3.57 7.92
CA VAL A 105 -7.40 2.54 7.72
C VAL A 105 -8.64 3.22 7.13
N THR A 106 -9.00 2.85 5.91
CA THR A 106 -10.16 3.40 5.21
C THR A 106 -11.26 2.34 5.18
N ALA A 107 -12.36 2.61 5.88
CA ALA A 107 -13.55 1.78 5.78
C ALA A 107 -14.22 1.99 4.41
N GLY A 108 -14.68 0.91 3.80
CA GLY A 108 -15.39 0.90 2.54
C GLY A 108 -16.41 -0.23 2.49
N GLY A 109 -17.22 -0.25 1.44
CA GLY A 109 -18.19 -1.29 1.22
C GLY A 109 -18.26 -1.65 -0.27
N ILE A 110 -18.30 -2.94 -0.57
CA ILE A 110 -18.51 -3.46 -1.91
C ILE A 110 -19.95 -3.95 -2.01
N ALA A 111 -20.72 -3.39 -2.92
CA ALA A 111 -22.06 -3.89 -3.22
C ALA A 111 -21.98 -5.22 -3.98
N VAL A 112 -22.60 -6.27 -3.44
CA VAL A 112 -22.71 -7.60 -4.03
C VAL A 112 -24.19 -7.97 -4.13
N GLY A 113 -24.79 -7.74 -5.29
CA GLY A 113 -26.23 -7.92 -5.47
C GLY A 113 -27.04 -6.94 -4.63
N ALA A 114 -27.83 -7.44 -3.68
CA ALA A 114 -28.60 -6.62 -2.74
C ALA A 114 -27.86 -6.33 -1.43
N ASP A 115 -26.72 -6.99 -1.21
CA ASP A 115 -25.95 -6.91 0.03
C ASP A 115 -24.73 -6.00 -0.13
N THR A 116 -24.17 -5.56 1.00
CA THR A 116 -22.90 -4.82 1.05
C THR A 116 -21.92 -5.58 1.91
N VAL A 117 -20.76 -5.89 1.34
CA VAL A 117 -19.63 -6.47 2.05
C VAL A 117 -18.76 -5.32 2.56
N GLU A 118 -18.72 -5.15 3.88
CA GLU A 118 -17.84 -4.18 4.53
C GLU A 118 -16.38 -4.62 4.37
N ILE A 119 -15.55 -3.69 3.94
CA ILE A 119 -14.11 -3.87 3.79
C ILE A 119 -13.36 -2.78 4.54
N ALA A 120 -12.18 -3.11 5.05
CA ALA A 120 -11.25 -2.13 5.58
C ALA A 120 -9.97 -2.20 4.76
N GLU A 121 -9.62 -1.10 4.10
CA GLU A 121 -8.32 -0.96 3.44
C GLU A 121 -7.32 -0.38 4.42
N HIS A 122 -6.28 -1.13 4.71
CA HIS A 122 -5.15 -0.70 5.51
C HIS A 122 -4.03 -0.26 4.59
N ALA A 123 -3.35 0.81 4.97
CA ALA A 123 -2.20 1.32 4.26
C ALA A 123 -1.10 1.73 5.24
N ILE A 124 0.15 1.51 4.83
CA ILE A 124 1.33 2.06 5.47
C ILE A 124 2.19 2.68 4.37
N THR A 125 2.56 3.95 4.53
CA THR A 125 3.30 4.71 3.52
C THR A 125 4.54 5.33 4.13
N ALA A 126 5.70 5.01 3.56
CA ALA A 126 6.94 5.75 3.81
C ALA A 126 7.05 6.92 2.84
N TRP A 127 7.12 8.13 3.37
CA TRP A 127 7.41 9.35 2.63
C TRP A 127 8.89 9.68 2.78
N ILE A 128 9.64 9.48 1.70
CA ILE A 128 11.08 9.54 1.62
C ILE A 128 11.49 10.77 0.80
N PRO A 129 12.05 11.82 1.43
CA PRO A 129 12.54 12.99 0.69
C PRO A 129 13.80 12.66 -0.12
N GLY A 130 13.77 12.98 -1.41
CA GLY A 130 14.95 13.14 -2.26
C GLY A 130 15.39 14.61 -2.31
N THR A 131 16.28 14.97 -3.24
CA THR A 131 16.79 16.35 -3.34
C THR A 131 15.81 17.35 -3.96
N LYS A 132 14.92 16.88 -4.84
CA LYS A 132 13.91 17.70 -5.57
C LYS A 132 12.55 17.02 -5.67
N VAL A 133 12.41 15.86 -5.04
CA VAL A 133 11.23 15.02 -5.08
C VAL A 133 10.96 14.45 -3.70
N VAL A 134 9.73 14.06 -3.43
CA VAL A 134 9.36 13.20 -2.31
C VAL A 134 8.76 11.94 -2.91
N LEU A 135 9.29 10.79 -2.52
CA LEU A 135 8.72 9.50 -2.87
C LEU A 135 7.76 9.06 -1.77
N GLY A 136 6.51 8.77 -2.12
CA GLY A 136 5.61 7.97 -1.28
C GLY A 136 5.70 6.52 -1.70
N LEU A 137 6.20 5.65 -0.84
CA LEU A 137 6.21 4.20 -1.02
C LEU A 137 5.15 3.60 -0.10
N ALA A 138 4.02 3.19 -0.65
CA ALA A 138 2.87 2.71 0.12
C ALA A 138 2.65 1.22 -0.09
N VAL A 139 2.35 0.52 1.01
CA VAL A 139 1.87 -0.85 1.01
C VAL A 139 0.44 -0.88 1.51
N THR A 140 -0.46 -1.43 0.71
CA THR A 140 -1.89 -1.52 1.02
C THR A 140 -2.38 -2.96 1.03
N SER A 141 -3.32 -3.25 1.92
CA SER A 141 -4.00 -4.55 2.01
C SER A 141 -5.34 -4.40 2.72
N ASN A 142 -6.27 -5.28 2.39
CA ASN A 142 -7.57 -5.42 3.05
C ASN A 142 -7.63 -6.63 3.99
N ASN A 143 -6.54 -7.39 4.11
CA ASN A 143 -6.39 -8.47 5.07
C ASN A 143 -6.19 -7.91 6.49
N THR A 144 -7.29 -7.53 7.15
CA THR A 144 -7.25 -6.93 8.49
C THR A 144 -6.66 -7.88 9.54
N GLU A 145 -7.00 -9.16 9.48
CA GLU A 145 -6.55 -10.17 10.45
C GLU A 145 -5.03 -10.38 10.41
N ASP A 146 -4.44 -10.28 9.21
CA ASP A 146 -3.02 -10.50 8.96
C ASP A 146 -2.23 -9.19 8.82
N TRP A 147 -2.85 -8.05 9.15
CA TRP A 147 -2.24 -6.73 9.01
C TRP A 147 -0.86 -6.61 9.67
N PRO A 148 -0.59 -7.19 10.87
CA PRO A 148 0.75 -7.14 11.46
C PRO A 148 1.85 -7.70 10.54
N TYR A 149 1.56 -8.75 9.78
CA TYR A 149 2.52 -9.35 8.84
C TYR A 149 2.70 -8.49 7.58
N VAL A 150 1.63 -7.86 7.09
CA VAL A 150 1.70 -6.91 5.97
C VAL A 150 2.49 -5.67 6.36
N ALA A 151 2.27 -5.14 7.57
CA ALA A 151 3.00 -3.99 8.08
C ALA A 151 4.49 -4.29 8.32
N ASP A 152 4.84 -5.50 8.73
CA ASP A 152 6.23 -5.96 8.84
C ASP A 152 6.90 -6.08 7.46
N LEU A 153 6.21 -6.72 6.50
CA LEU A 153 6.65 -6.79 5.11
C LEU A 153 6.89 -5.38 4.53
N ALA A 154 6.00 -4.44 4.79
CA ALA A 154 6.13 -3.07 4.31
C ALA A 154 7.38 -2.38 4.84
N ARG A 155 7.68 -2.51 6.14
CA ARG A 155 8.91 -1.99 6.73
C ARG A 155 10.15 -2.61 6.10
N GLY A 156 10.15 -3.93 5.90
CA GLY A 156 11.21 -4.61 5.19
C GLY A 156 11.42 -4.10 3.76
N ILE A 157 10.33 -3.77 3.03
CA ILE A 157 10.42 -3.14 1.71
C ILE A 157 11.04 -1.75 1.80
N PHE A 158 10.62 -0.93 2.77
CA PHE A 158 11.14 0.42 2.95
C PHE A 158 12.65 0.43 3.24
N ASP A 159 13.13 -0.54 4.02
CA ASP A 159 14.55 -0.71 4.34
C ASP A 159 15.41 -1.10 3.13
N THR A 160 14.80 -1.60 2.06
CA THR A 160 15.53 -1.99 0.82
C THR A 160 15.53 -0.90 -0.25
N PHE A 161 14.82 0.21 -0.04
CA PHE A 161 14.77 1.28 -1.02
C PHE A 161 16.12 2.00 -1.11
N GLU A 162 16.56 2.31 -2.33
CA GLU A 162 17.77 3.07 -2.61
C GLU A 162 17.51 4.09 -3.72
N TRP A 163 18.09 5.29 -3.57
CA TRP A 163 18.16 6.25 -4.67
C TRP A 163 19.27 5.82 -5.63
N VAL A 164 18.91 5.48 -6.87
CA VAL A 164 19.90 5.28 -7.93
C VAL A 164 20.20 6.64 -8.53
N ASP A 165 21.37 7.20 -8.19
CA ASP A 165 21.90 8.34 -8.93
C ASP A 165 22.08 7.89 -10.39
N ALA A 166 21.39 8.54 -11.32
CA ALA A 166 21.69 8.33 -12.74
C ALA A 166 23.15 8.74 -12.96
N PRO A 167 24.00 7.87 -13.54
CA PRO A 167 25.37 8.25 -13.83
C PRO A 167 25.34 9.47 -14.76
N VAL A 168 26.05 10.53 -14.33
CA VAL A 168 26.26 11.77 -15.06
C VAL A 168 26.93 11.49 -16.41
#